data_AF-A0A2T4VDV2-F1
#
_entry.id   AF-A0A2T4VDV2-F1
#
_cell.length_a   1.000
_cell.length_b   1.000
_cell.length_c   1.000
_cell.angle_alpha   90.00
_cell.angle_beta   90.00
_cell.angle_gamma   90.00
#
_symmetry.space_group_name_H-M   'P 1'
#
loop_
_entity.id
_entity.type
_entity.pdbx_description
1 polymer ?
#
loop_
_entity_poly.entity_id
_entity_poly.type
_entity_poly.pdbx_seq_one_letter_code
_entity_poly.pdbx_strand_id
1 'polypeptide(L)'
;MRPVPEPPPMSTRALLVCLVLAAAASLFLWQTVWLYPFRLLVTLMHESGHALTAWALGSHVSSVTISPATGGLTYHTLTGSLWKELLIASGGYVGSSVAGALLLVAAGRMRSGRALLWGLVVWMVGVAVLWVPLLARDPGAAHALATGSSQSDGLFTLGFIAGMGAFLGLVAWKGPVWLRRGLVVWIAALSCLLALQDIKGLFGYGLEVGVSDAHAMAQLTYLPAPFWAAVWMAVSLGAMWLGLSSIVRRRRLVTSRSPVGSLSYR
;
A
#
# COMPACT_ATOMS: atom_id res chain seq x y z
N MET A 1 -30.03 -4.73 -25.68
CA MET A 1 -29.65 -5.47 -24.45
C MET A 1 -29.98 -4.59 -23.25
N ARG A 2 -30.76 -5.07 -22.27
CA ARG A 2 -30.95 -4.30 -21.02
C ARG A 2 -29.62 -4.31 -20.25
N PRO A 3 -29.13 -3.16 -19.74
CA PRO A 3 -27.92 -3.14 -18.94
C PRO A 3 -28.13 -4.04 -17.72
N VAL A 4 -27.22 -4.99 -17.50
CA VAL A 4 -27.24 -5.83 -16.30
C VAL A 4 -27.14 -4.92 -15.08
N PRO A 5 -28.05 -5.00 -14.10
CA PRO A 5 -28.02 -4.12 -12.94
C PRO A 5 -26.68 -4.23 -12.22
N GLU A 6 -26.02 -3.10 -11.98
CA GLU A 6 -24.77 -3.13 -11.23
C GLU A 6 -25.03 -3.61 -9.79
N PRO A 7 -24.17 -4.47 -9.24
CA PRO A 7 -24.35 -5.00 -7.89
C PRO A 7 -24.24 -3.88 -6.84
N PRO A 8 -25.05 -3.91 -5.77
CA PRO A 8 -25.01 -2.89 -4.73
C PRO A 8 -23.64 -2.91 -4.02
N PRO A 9 -23.13 -1.76 -3.55
CA PRO A 9 -21.86 -1.70 -2.83
C PRO A 9 -21.88 -2.61 -1.59
N MET A 10 -20.71 -3.08 -1.16
CA MET A 10 -20.60 -4.00 0.00
C MET A 10 -21.29 -3.44 1.24
N SER A 11 -21.86 -4.32 2.06
CA SER A 11 -22.36 -3.92 3.37
C SER A 11 -21.20 -3.56 4.30
N THR A 12 -21.44 -2.70 5.30
CA THR A 12 -20.42 -2.36 6.30
C THR A 12 -19.91 -3.61 7.03
N ARG A 13 -20.80 -4.57 7.33
CA ARG A 13 -20.42 -5.84 7.96
C ARG A 13 -19.45 -6.63 7.10
N ALA A 14 -19.73 -6.77 5.80
CA ALA A 14 -18.84 -7.47 4.87
C ALA A 14 -17.47 -6.78 4.76
N LEU A 15 -17.44 -5.45 4.68
CA LEU A 15 -16.19 -4.68 4.67
C LEU A 15 -15.37 -4.93 5.94
N LEU A 16 -15.99 -4.87 7.11
CA LEU A 16 -15.34 -5.12 8.39
C LEU A 16 -14.79 -6.55 8.48
N VAL A 17 -15.55 -7.55 8.03
CA VAL A 17 -15.08 -8.94 7.99
C VAL A 17 -13.86 -9.06 7.08
N CYS A 18 -13.88 -8.48 5.88
CA CYS A 18 -12.71 -8.48 5.00
C CYS A 18 -11.49 -7.80 5.62
N LEU A 19 -11.68 -6.68 6.32
CA LEU A 19 -10.60 -5.97 7.03
C LEU A 19 -10.03 -6.82 8.17
N VAL A 20 -10.87 -7.45 8.98
CA VAL A 20 -10.43 -8.33 10.08
C VAL A 20 -9.66 -9.53 9.53
N LEU A 21 -10.14 -10.14 8.45
CA LEU A 21 -9.45 -11.26 7.79
C LEU A 21 -8.10 -10.82 7.22
N ALA A 22 -8.03 -9.65 6.58
CA ALA A 22 -6.78 -9.11 6.07
C ALA A 22 -5.80 -8.77 7.20
N ALA A 23 -6.29 -8.21 8.31
CA ALA A 23 -5.48 -7.96 9.50
C ALA A 23 -4.96 -9.25 10.12
N ALA A 24 -5.81 -10.26 10.32
CA ALA A 24 -5.41 -11.56 10.84
C ALA A 24 -4.37 -12.24 9.93
N ALA A 25 -4.58 -12.23 8.61
CA ALA A 25 -3.61 -12.77 7.69
C ALA A 25 -2.29 -11.98 7.68
N SER A 26 -2.35 -10.65 7.79
CA SER A 26 -1.15 -9.84 7.97
C SER A 26 -0.42 -10.20 9.26
N LEU A 27 -1.13 -10.53 10.34
CA LEU A 27 -0.50 -10.91 11.61
C LEU A 27 0.11 -12.32 11.59
N PHE A 28 -0.58 -13.29 10.99
CA PHE A 28 -0.26 -14.72 11.15
C PHE A 28 0.30 -15.39 9.88
N LEU A 29 0.05 -14.82 8.70
CA LEU A 29 0.41 -15.42 7.41
C LEU A 29 1.44 -14.60 6.63
N TRP A 30 2.03 -13.55 7.23
CA TRP A 30 2.98 -12.65 6.57
C TRP A 30 4.16 -13.38 5.92
N GLN A 31 4.70 -14.40 6.58
CA GLN A 31 5.85 -15.14 6.10
C GLN A 31 5.49 -16.31 5.15
N THR A 32 4.25 -16.38 4.66
CA THR A 32 3.81 -17.45 3.75
C THR A 32 3.98 -17.07 2.28
N VAL A 33 4.21 -18.09 1.45
CA VAL A 33 4.29 -17.94 -0.03
C VAL A 33 3.02 -17.31 -0.62
N TRP A 34 1.87 -17.47 0.04
CA TRP A 34 0.60 -16.91 -0.41
C TRP A 34 0.53 -15.39 -0.26
N LEU A 35 1.19 -14.82 0.75
CA LEU A 35 1.24 -13.37 0.95
C LEU A 35 2.42 -12.72 0.25
N TYR A 36 3.43 -13.50 -0.12
CA TYR A 36 4.61 -13.02 -0.84
C TYR A 36 4.31 -12.05 -2.00
N PRO A 37 3.43 -12.33 -2.98
CA PRO A 37 3.17 -11.40 -4.07
C PRO A 37 2.51 -10.09 -3.59
N PHE A 38 1.71 -10.14 -2.53
CA PHE A 38 1.09 -8.94 -1.96
C PHE A 38 2.05 -8.15 -1.08
N ARG A 39 3.02 -8.82 -0.43
CA ARG A 39 4.14 -8.18 0.27
C ARG A 39 4.95 -7.34 -0.70
N LEU A 40 5.39 -7.94 -1.82
CA LEU A 40 6.07 -7.21 -2.89
C LEU A 40 5.25 -6.02 -3.42
N LEU A 41 3.92 -6.18 -3.55
CA LEU A 41 3.04 -5.11 -4.01
C LEU A 41 3.01 -3.93 -3.02
N VAL A 42 2.92 -4.20 -1.71
CA VAL A 42 2.93 -3.13 -0.71
C VAL A 42 4.32 -2.55 -0.50
N THR A 43 5.40 -3.33 -0.67
CA THR A 43 6.78 -2.80 -0.75
C THR A 43 6.92 -1.86 -1.95
N LEU A 44 6.40 -2.21 -3.13
CA LEU A 44 6.41 -1.31 -4.29
C LEU A 44 5.62 -0.01 -4.02
N MET A 45 4.49 -0.12 -3.31
CA MET A 45 3.72 1.05 -2.87
C MET A 45 4.56 1.95 -1.94
N HIS A 46 5.28 1.34 -1.00
CA HIS A 46 6.18 2.02 -0.07
C HIS A 46 7.30 2.74 -0.81
N GLU A 47 8.04 2.06 -1.67
CA GLU A 47 9.11 2.68 -2.45
C GLU A 47 8.59 3.81 -3.36
N SER A 48 7.41 3.62 -3.96
CA SER A 48 6.77 4.69 -4.74
C SER A 48 6.40 5.91 -3.89
N GLY A 49 6.15 5.73 -2.58
CA GLY A 49 5.89 6.81 -1.62
C GLY A 49 7.12 7.67 -1.35
N HIS A 50 8.30 7.05 -1.19
CA HIS A 50 9.58 7.78 -1.14
C HIS A 50 9.81 8.56 -2.44
N ALA A 51 9.66 7.89 -3.59
CA ALA A 51 9.86 8.49 -4.89
C ALA A 51 8.93 9.69 -5.16
N LEU A 52 7.63 9.54 -4.88
CA LEU A 52 6.66 10.61 -5.02
C LEU A 52 6.98 11.80 -4.10
N THR A 53 7.38 11.53 -2.86
CA THR A 53 7.74 12.59 -1.91
C THR A 53 9.01 13.32 -2.35
N ALA A 54 10.04 12.59 -2.77
CA ALA A 54 11.28 13.16 -3.29
C ALA A 54 11.01 14.02 -4.53
N TRP A 55 10.26 13.49 -5.49
CA TRP A 55 9.88 14.20 -6.70
C TRP A 55 9.07 15.47 -6.41
N ALA A 56 8.09 15.39 -5.50
CA ALA A 56 7.28 16.55 -5.08
C ALA A 56 8.10 17.65 -4.38
N LEU A 57 9.20 17.29 -3.71
CA LEU A 57 10.10 18.23 -3.03
C LEU A 57 11.22 18.77 -3.95
N GLY A 58 11.17 18.41 -5.23
CA GLY A 58 12.09 18.86 -6.28
C GLY A 58 13.38 18.03 -6.40
N SER A 59 13.43 16.86 -5.77
CA SER A 59 14.55 15.92 -5.92
C SER A 59 14.38 15.04 -7.16
N HIS A 60 15.49 14.72 -7.82
CA HIS A 60 15.50 13.76 -8.91
C HIS A 60 15.53 12.33 -8.36
N VAL A 61 14.49 11.55 -8.66
CA VAL A 61 14.44 10.11 -8.37
C VAL A 61 15.17 9.36 -9.47
N SER A 62 16.26 8.67 -9.13
CA SER A 62 17.04 7.90 -10.09
C SER A 62 16.55 6.48 -10.28
N SER A 63 16.04 5.82 -9.25
CA SER A 63 15.47 4.48 -9.40
C SER A 63 14.58 4.07 -8.23
N VAL A 64 13.62 3.21 -8.52
CA VAL A 64 12.76 2.47 -7.58
C VAL A 64 12.86 0.99 -7.93
N THR A 65 13.25 0.14 -6.98
CA THR A 65 13.32 -1.31 -7.18
C THR A 65 12.85 -2.07 -5.95
N ILE A 66 12.32 -3.27 -6.16
CA ILE A 66 12.04 -4.25 -5.11
C ILE A 66 12.89 -5.50 -5.34
N SER A 67 13.22 -6.20 -4.26
CA SER A 67 14.03 -7.42 -4.29
C SER A 67 13.19 -8.68 -4.04
N PRO A 68 13.67 -9.87 -4.44
CA PRO A 68 13.01 -11.13 -4.09
C PRO A 68 12.90 -11.37 -2.57
N ALA A 69 13.73 -10.70 -1.77
CA ALA A 69 13.67 -10.75 -0.31
C ALA A 69 12.60 -9.82 0.28
N THR A 70 11.71 -9.25 -0.54
CA THR A 70 10.66 -8.29 -0.15
C THR A 70 11.16 -6.94 0.36
N GLY A 71 12.47 -6.68 0.24
CA GLY A 71 13.06 -5.37 0.43
C GLY A 71 12.80 -4.45 -0.77
N GLY A 72 13.04 -3.16 -0.56
CA GLY A 72 12.94 -2.13 -1.58
C GLY A 72 14.10 -1.15 -1.47
N LEU A 73 14.40 -0.49 -2.60
CA LEU A 73 15.37 0.59 -2.67
C LEU A 73 14.85 1.70 -3.57
N THR A 74 14.83 2.91 -3.01
CA THR A 74 14.57 4.15 -3.74
C THR A 74 15.79 5.05 -3.66
N TYR A 75 16.36 5.38 -4.82
CA TYR A 75 17.47 6.34 -4.91
C TYR A 75 16.97 7.69 -5.42
N HIS A 76 17.29 8.74 -4.66
CA HIS A 76 17.05 10.13 -5.03
C HIS A 76 18.30 10.98 -4.81
N THR A 77 18.35 12.13 -5.47
CA THR A 77 19.40 13.13 -5.18
C THR A 77 19.17 13.75 -3.81
N LEU A 78 20.24 13.96 -3.05
CA LEU A 78 20.15 14.67 -1.78
C LEU A 78 19.58 16.07 -1.99
N THR A 79 18.62 16.43 -1.15
CA THR A 79 17.92 17.71 -1.19
C THR A 79 18.71 18.85 -0.57
N GLY A 80 19.76 18.54 0.20
CA GLY A 80 20.52 19.50 1.00
C GLY A 80 19.74 20.10 2.18
N SER A 81 18.55 19.59 2.49
CA SER A 81 17.69 20.09 3.56
C SER A 81 17.21 18.95 4.45
N LEU A 82 17.57 19.02 5.74
CA LEU A 82 17.19 18.00 6.73
C LEU A 82 15.68 17.72 6.73
N TRP A 83 14.84 18.76 6.77
CA TRP A 83 13.38 18.59 6.80
C TRP A 83 12.83 17.90 5.55
N LYS A 84 13.42 18.16 4.38
CA LYS A 84 13.04 17.47 3.15
C LYS A 84 13.44 16.01 3.19
N GLU A 85 14.64 15.67 3.67
CA GLU A 85 15.05 14.28 3.85
C GLU A 85 14.17 13.53 4.85
N LEU A 86 13.77 14.17 5.96
CA LEU A 86 12.83 13.57 6.92
C LEU A 86 11.46 13.27 6.31
N LEU A 87 10.96 14.16 5.46
CA LEU A 87 9.72 13.93 4.72
C LEU A 87 9.87 12.78 3.72
N ILE A 88 10.98 12.75 2.97
CA ILE A 88 11.26 11.68 2.00
C ILE A 88 11.37 10.35 2.72
N ALA A 89 12.14 10.24 3.81
CA ALA A 89 12.27 9.04 4.63
C ALA A 89 10.93 8.60 5.27
N SER A 90 10.02 9.54 5.56
CA SER A 90 8.65 9.19 6.00
C SER A 90 7.72 8.79 4.85
N GLY A 91 8.10 9.11 3.61
CA GLY A 91 7.26 8.98 2.41
C GLY A 91 6.76 7.57 2.15
N GLY A 92 7.56 6.54 2.48
CA GLY A 92 7.18 5.15 2.27
C GLY A 92 6.00 4.72 3.13
N TYR A 93 6.14 4.76 4.46
CA TYR A 93 5.06 4.35 5.36
C TYR A 93 3.85 5.27 5.29
N VAL A 94 4.08 6.59 5.26
CA VAL A 94 2.98 7.56 5.19
C VAL A 94 2.26 7.45 3.85
N GLY A 95 3.00 7.34 2.75
CA GLY A 95 2.47 7.15 1.40
C GLY A 95 1.62 5.87 1.29
N SER A 96 2.14 4.74 1.74
CA SER A 96 1.41 3.46 1.78
C SER A 96 0.14 3.53 2.62
N SER A 97 0.20 4.21 3.77
CA SER A 97 -0.95 4.40 4.66
C SER A 97 -2.04 5.26 4.02
N VAL A 98 -1.65 6.35 3.37
CA VAL A 98 -2.57 7.24 2.64
C VAL A 98 -3.19 6.48 1.46
N ALA A 99 -2.38 5.78 0.65
CA ALA A 99 -2.87 4.97 -0.46
C ALA A 99 -3.87 3.90 0.01
N GLY A 100 -3.54 3.17 1.08
CA GLY A 100 -4.43 2.18 1.69
C GLY A 100 -5.74 2.79 2.19
N ALA A 101 -5.69 3.93 2.87
CA ALA A 101 -6.88 4.63 3.33
C ALA A 101 -7.76 5.12 2.16
N LEU A 102 -7.16 5.68 1.10
CA LEU A 102 -7.88 6.10 -0.11
C LEU A 102 -8.53 4.91 -0.81
N LEU A 103 -7.83 3.78 -0.95
CA LEU A 103 -8.38 2.54 -1.51
C LEU A 103 -9.53 2.02 -0.65
N LEU A 104 -9.42 2.08 0.68
CA LEU A 104 -10.48 1.65 1.59
C LEU A 104 -11.73 2.52 1.46
N VAL A 105 -11.54 3.84 1.42
CA VAL A 105 -12.62 4.82 1.19
C VAL A 105 -13.30 4.56 -0.16
N ALA A 106 -12.52 4.30 -1.21
CA ALA A 106 -13.04 3.93 -2.52
C ALA A 106 -13.76 2.58 -2.48
N ALA A 107 -13.29 1.62 -1.67
CA ALA A 107 -13.93 0.33 -1.45
C ALA A 107 -15.29 0.42 -0.77
N GLY A 108 -15.51 1.39 0.10
CA GLY A 108 -16.84 1.66 0.65
C GLY A 108 -17.87 2.15 -0.38
N ARG A 109 -17.40 2.63 -1.54
CA ARG A 109 -18.22 3.24 -2.62
C ARG A 109 -18.25 2.40 -3.90
N MET A 110 -17.30 1.48 -4.07
CA MET A 110 -17.19 0.70 -5.29
C MET A 110 -18.42 -0.20 -5.49
N ARG A 111 -18.85 -0.30 -6.76
CA ARG A 111 -19.81 -1.32 -7.17
C ARG A 111 -19.11 -2.59 -7.63
N SER A 112 -18.13 -2.52 -8.52
CA SER A 112 -17.48 -3.74 -9.03
C SER A 112 -16.05 -3.96 -8.54
N GLY A 113 -15.34 -2.89 -8.14
CA GLY A 113 -13.89 -2.93 -7.87
C GLY A 113 -13.01 -2.93 -9.13
N ARG A 114 -13.62 -3.07 -10.32
CA ARG A 114 -12.90 -3.14 -11.61
C ARG A 114 -12.01 -1.91 -11.86
N ALA A 115 -12.56 -0.72 -11.69
CA ALA A 115 -11.83 0.52 -11.95
C ALA A 115 -10.63 0.70 -11.01
N LEU A 116 -10.75 0.27 -9.75
CA LEU A 116 -9.67 0.39 -8.77
C LEU A 116 -8.55 -0.62 -9.04
N LEU A 117 -8.88 -1.84 -9.47
CA LEU A 117 -7.87 -2.79 -9.93
C LEU A 117 -7.14 -2.30 -11.17
N TRP A 118 -7.84 -1.75 -12.17
CA TRP A 118 -7.17 -1.11 -13.31
C TRP A 118 -6.33 0.10 -12.90
N GLY A 119 -6.80 0.90 -11.94
CA GLY A 119 -6.03 1.99 -11.36
C GLY A 119 -4.73 1.51 -10.72
N LEU A 120 -4.74 0.38 -9.99
CA LEU A 120 -3.53 -0.24 -9.46
C LEU A 120 -2.60 -0.71 -10.58
N VAL A 121 -3.11 -1.33 -11.65
CA VAL A 121 -2.28 -1.72 -12.80
C VAL A 121 -1.64 -0.49 -13.46
N VAL A 122 -2.41 0.57 -13.70
CA VAL A 122 -1.90 1.82 -14.29
C VAL A 122 -0.85 2.46 -13.39
N TRP A 123 -1.06 2.46 -12.08
CA TRP A 123 -0.07 2.95 -11.12
C TRP A 123 1.23 2.12 -11.19
N MET A 124 1.15 0.79 -11.17
CA MET A 124 2.33 -0.08 -11.27
C MET A 124 3.10 0.16 -12.58
N VAL A 125 2.39 0.28 -13.71
CA VAL A 125 3.00 0.60 -15.00
C VAL A 125 3.62 2.00 -14.98
N GLY A 126 2.98 2.98 -14.34
CA GLY A 126 3.53 4.32 -14.15
C GLY A 126 4.84 4.30 -13.38
N VAL A 127 4.91 3.57 -12.26
CA VAL A 127 6.15 3.37 -11.50
C VAL A 127 7.23 2.70 -12.38
N ALA A 128 6.86 1.66 -13.14
CA ALA A 128 7.77 0.98 -14.05
C ALA A 128 8.41 1.92 -15.08
N VAL A 129 7.58 2.73 -15.75
CA VAL A 129 8.01 3.63 -16.82
C VAL A 129 8.83 4.80 -16.29
N LEU A 130 8.46 5.34 -15.13
CA LEU A 130 9.09 6.54 -14.59
C LEU A 130 10.39 6.24 -13.84
N TRP A 131 10.45 5.14 -13.08
CA TRP A 131 11.49 4.96 -12.07
C TRP A 131 12.14 3.58 -12.02
N VAL A 132 11.68 2.56 -12.76
CA VAL A 132 12.30 1.23 -12.69
C VAL A 132 13.34 1.08 -13.80
N PRO A 133 14.65 1.02 -13.49
CA PRO A 133 15.68 0.77 -14.50
C PRO A 133 15.69 -0.71 -14.90
N LEU A 134 16.22 -1.02 -16.09
CA LEU A 134 16.48 -2.42 -16.49
C LEU A 134 17.56 -3.06 -15.60
N LEU A 135 18.67 -2.38 -15.41
CA LEU A 135 19.75 -2.77 -14.52
C LEU A 135 19.88 -1.73 -13.41
N ALA A 136 19.67 -2.16 -12.17
CA ALA A 136 19.76 -1.28 -11.02
C ALA A 136 21.22 -0.94 -10.73
N ARG A 137 21.45 0.20 -10.07
CA ARG A 137 22.76 0.55 -9.54
C ARG A 137 23.21 -0.51 -8.53
N ASP A 138 24.51 -0.75 -8.42
CA ASP A 138 25.04 -1.61 -7.37
C ASP A 138 24.70 -1.01 -6.00
N PRO A 139 23.91 -1.71 -5.16
CA PRO A 139 23.52 -1.20 -3.85
C PRO A 139 24.71 -1.17 -2.86
N GLY A 140 25.80 -1.86 -3.18
CA GLY A 140 26.94 -2.07 -2.29
C GLY A 140 26.66 -3.16 -1.26
N ALA A 141 27.74 -3.77 -0.75
CA ALA A 141 27.66 -4.97 0.08
C ALA A 141 26.76 -4.83 1.32
N ALA A 142 26.81 -3.68 2.00
CA ALA A 142 26.01 -3.46 3.20
C ALA A 142 24.49 -3.42 2.92
N HIS A 143 24.05 -2.65 1.90
CA HIS A 143 22.62 -2.58 1.55
C HIS A 143 22.14 -3.88 0.91
N ALA A 144 22.99 -4.55 0.11
CA ALA A 144 22.67 -5.86 -0.46
C ALA A 144 22.37 -6.90 0.64
N LEU A 145 23.18 -6.95 1.70
CA LEU A 145 22.93 -7.82 2.85
C LEU A 145 21.66 -7.45 3.62
N ALA A 146 21.37 -6.15 3.76
CA ALA A 146 20.26 -5.69 4.59
C ALA A 146 18.89 -5.80 3.91
N THR A 147 18.84 -5.63 2.59
CA THR A 147 17.58 -5.56 1.81
C THR A 147 17.40 -6.75 0.86
N GLY A 148 18.42 -7.60 0.73
CA GLY A 148 18.50 -8.64 -0.30
C GLY A 148 18.62 -8.07 -1.72
N SER A 149 18.95 -6.78 -1.86
CA SER A 149 18.96 -6.11 -3.15
C SER A 149 20.19 -6.44 -3.99
N SER A 150 20.00 -6.44 -5.32
CA SER A 150 21.00 -6.79 -6.32
C SER A 150 20.88 -5.90 -7.57
N GLN A 151 21.90 -5.92 -8.43
CA GLN A 151 21.84 -5.20 -9.72
C GLN A 151 20.71 -5.73 -10.64
N SER A 152 20.25 -6.98 -10.42
CA SER A 152 19.16 -7.59 -11.18
C SER A 152 17.76 -7.20 -10.69
N ASP A 153 17.64 -6.41 -9.63
CA ASP A 153 16.34 -6.06 -9.04
C ASP A 153 15.46 -5.24 -9.98
N GLY A 154 16.06 -4.49 -10.91
CA GLY A 154 15.32 -3.80 -11.97
C GLY A 154 14.51 -4.79 -12.82
N LEU A 155 15.17 -5.83 -13.34
CA LEU A 155 14.51 -6.90 -14.10
C LEU A 155 13.46 -7.65 -13.27
N PHE A 156 13.79 -7.96 -12.01
CA PHE A 156 12.84 -8.60 -11.10
C PHE A 156 11.60 -7.72 -10.87
N THR A 157 11.79 -6.43 -10.63
CA THR A 157 10.71 -5.46 -10.41
C THR A 157 9.82 -5.37 -11.65
N LEU A 158 10.40 -5.29 -12.85
CA LEU A 158 9.64 -5.27 -14.10
C LEU A 158 8.88 -6.58 -14.33
N GLY A 159 9.51 -7.73 -14.06
CA GLY A 159 8.86 -9.05 -14.14
C GLY A 159 7.70 -9.19 -13.15
N PHE A 160 7.89 -8.73 -11.91
CA PHE A 160 6.84 -8.67 -10.90
C PHE A 160 5.70 -7.76 -11.35
N ILE A 161 5.99 -6.54 -11.83
CA ILE A 161 4.97 -5.59 -12.30
C ILE A 161 4.17 -6.20 -13.46
N ALA A 162 4.83 -6.87 -14.40
CA ALA A 162 4.17 -7.55 -15.50
C ALA A 162 3.27 -8.69 -14.99
N GLY A 163 3.78 -9.56 -14.11
CA GLY A 163 3.03 -10.70 -13.57
C GLY A 163 1.84 -10.28 -12.69
N MET A 164 2.08 -9.40 -11.72
CA MET A 164 1.03 -8.88 -10.84
C MET A 164 0.04 -8.00 -11.62
N GLY A 165 0.51 -7.18 -12.56
CA GLY A 165 -0.34 -6.39 -13.45
C GLY A 165 -1.25 -7.25 -14.30
N ALA A 166 -0.73 -8.35 -14.87
CA ALA A 166 -1.52 -9.33 -15.61
C ALA A 166 -2.55 -10.02 -14.71
N PHE A 167 -2.17 -10.42 -13.49
CA PHE A 167 -3.08 -11.01 -12.51
C PHE A 167 -4.22 -10.05 -12.13
N LEU A 168 -3.90 -8.83 -11.68
CA LEU A 168 -4.90 -7.84 -11.30
C LEU A 168 -5.76 -7.41 -12.50
N GLY A 169 -5.17 -7.29 -13.69
CA GLY A 169 -5.86 -7.00 -14.94
C GLY A 169 -6.82 -8.10 -15.34
N LEU A 170 -6.43 -9.38 -15.22
CA LEU A 170 -7.29 -10.54 -15.50
C LEU A 170 -8.47 -10.59 -14.52
N VAL A 171 -8.21 -10.37 -13.23
CA VAL A 171 -9.27 -10.30 -12.21
C VAL A 171 -10.18 -9.10 -12.44
N ALA A 172 -9.63 -7.94 -12.83
CA ALA A 172 -10.44 -6.78 -13.21
C ALA A 172 -11.33 -7.08 -14.43
N TRP A 173 -10.77 -7.81 -15.41
CA TRP A 173 -11.43 -8.12 -16.67
C TRP A 173 -12.55 -9.16 -16.51
N LYS A 174 -12.23 -10.31 -15.91
CA LYS A 174 -13.07 -11.52 -15.88
C LYS A 174 -13.47 -11.96 -14.47
N GLY A 175 -12.83 -11.43 -13.43
CA GLY A 175 -13.06 -11.86 -12.06
C GLY A 175 -14.47 -11.56 -11.56
N PRO A 176 -15.06 -12.45 -10.73
CA PRO A 176 -16.35 -12.20 -10.12
C PRO A 176 -16.29 -10.97 -9.20
N VAL A 177 -17.45 -10.35 -8.97
CA VAL A 177 -17.58 -9.10 -8.19
C VAL A 177 -17.02 -9.25 -6.77
N TRP A 178 -17.28 -10.38 -6.11
CA TRP A 178 -16.80 -10.63 -4.76
C TRP A 178 -15.26 -10.66 -4.70
N LEU A 179 -14.60 -11.27 -5.68
CA LEU A 179 -13.14 -11.38 -5.74
C LEU A 179 -12.50 -10.01 -5.96
N ARG A 180 -13.02 -9.23 -6.91
CA ARG A 180 -12.51 -7.87 -7.19
C ARG A 180 -12.61 -6.97 -5.96
N ARG A 181 -13.76 -7.00 -5.27
CA ARG A 181 -13.98 -6.23 -4.05
C ARG A 181 -13.09 -6.70 -2.91
N GLY A 182 -13.00 -8.02 -2.70
CA GLY A 182 -12.17 -8.63 -1.68
C GLY A 182 -10.70 -8.24 -1.86
N LEU A 183 -10.17 -8.35 -3.07
CA LEU A 183 -8.78 -7.99 -3.39
C LEU A 183 -8.49 -6.50 -3.16
N VAL A 184 -9.39 -5.58 -3.52
CA VAL A 184 -9.13 -4.16 -3.25
C VAL A 184 -9.11 -3.88 -1.75
N VAL A 185 -10.05 -4.44 -0.97
CA VAL A 185 -10.04 -4.28 0.49
C VAL A 185 -8.80 -4.93 1.11
N TRP A 186 -8.39 -6.08 0.57
CA TRP A 186 -7.20 -6.78 0.99
C TRP A 186 -5.93 -5.94 0.80
N ILE A 187 -5.71 -5.44 -0.42
CA ILE A 187 -4.56 -4.59 -0.74
C ILE A 187 -4.59 -3.29 0.09
N ALA A 188 -5.77 -2.69 0.26
CA ALA A 188 -5.95 -1.51 1.10
C ALA A 188 -5.54 -1.77 2.56
N ALA A 189 -5.99 -2.89 3.13
CA ALA A 189 -5.67 -3.28 4.50
C ALA A 189 -4.18 -3.58 4.66
N LEU A 190 -3.58 -4.37 3.77
CA LEU A 190 -2.15 -4.67 3.83
C LEU A 190 -1.29 -3.39 3.72
N SER A 191 -1.69 -2.44 2.87
CA SER A 191 -0.97 -1.16 2.73
C SER A 191 -1.02 -0.33 4.02
N CYS A 192 -2.18 -0.31 4.71
CA CYS A 192 -2.30 0.33 6.02
C CYS A 192 -1.60 -0.44 7.15
N LEU A 193 -1.35 -1.73 6.99
CA LEU A 193 -0.73 -2.57 8.04
C LEU A 193 0.76 -2.81 7.79
N LEU A 194 1.37 -2.17 6.79
CA LEU A 194 2.78 -2.34 6.47
C LEU A 194 3.68 -1.91 7.63
N ALA A 195 3.45 -0.72 8.21
CA ALA A 195 4.20 -0.22 9.37
C ALA A 195 4.13 -1.16 10.58
N LEU A 196 3.07 -1.98 10.68
CA LEU A 196 2.91 -3.01 11.72
C LEU A 196 3.82 -4.21 11.56
N GLN A 197 4.27 -4.52 10.36
CA GLN A 197 5.19 -5.63 10.15
C GLN A 197 6.62 -5.22 10.50
N ASP A 198 6.98 -3.99 10.21
CA ASP A 198 8.34 -3.51 10.42
C ASP A 198 8.61 -3.21 11.89
N ILE A 199 7.61 -2.73 12.64
CA ILE A 199 7.76 -2.61 14.10
C ILE A 199 8.01 -3.98 14.76
N LYS A 200 7.38 -5.06 14.26
CA LYS A 200 7.62 -6.42 14.77
C LYS A 200 9.03 -6.89 14.46
N GLY A 201 9.53 -6.58 13.27
CA GLY A 201 10.94 -6.79 12.90
C GLY A 201 11.89 -6.11 13.87
N LEU A 202 11.64 -4.84 14.21
CA LEU A 202 12.47 -4.07 15.15
C LEU A 202 12.51 -4.65 16.58
N PHE A 203 11.42 -5.28 17.03
CA PHE A 203 11.35 -5.93 18.35
C PHE A 203 11.73 -7.42 18.32
N GLY A 204 12.33 -7.91 17.23
CA GLY A 204 12.80 -9.29 17.11
C GLY A 204 11.68 -10.34 16.97
N TYR A 205 10.44 -9.90 16.77
CA TYR A 205 9.32 -10.77 16.42
C TYR A 205 9.21 -11.00 14.90
N GLY A 206 10.07 -10.34 14.11
CA GLY A 206 10.24 -10.54 12.67
C GLY A 206 11.69 -10.94 12.34
N LEU A 207 11.86 -11.69 11.24
CA LEU A 207 13.15 -12.26 10.81
C LEU A 207 14.01 -11.30 9.97
N GLU A 208 13.59 -10.05 9.80
CA GLU A 208 14.24 -9.09 8.90
C GLU A 208 14.97 -8.01 9.73
N VAL A 209 16.27 -8.19 9.90
CA VAL A 209 17.20 -7.22 10.49
C VAL A 209 17.92 -6.53 9.34
N GLY A 210 17.45 -5.34 8.95
CA GLY A 210 18.00 -4.57 7.84
C GLY A 210 18.01 -3.06 8.09
N VAL A 211 18.70 -2.32 7.22
CA VAL A 211 18.68 -0.86 7.16
C VAL A 211 17.25 -0.42 6.82
N SER A 212 16.49 0.02 7.83
CA SER A 212 15.09 0.45 7.66
C SER A 212 14.98 1.98 7.67
N ASP A 213 13.87 2.53 7.15
CA ASP A 213 13.63 3.98 7.21
C ASP A 213 13.61 4.49 8.64
N ALA A 214 13.20 3.66 9.60
CA ALA A 214 13.25 3.99 11.02
C ALA A 214 14.70 4.20 11.50
N HIS A 215 15.66 3.40 11.00
CA HIS A 215 17.07 3.62 11.26
C HIS A 215 17.59 4.88 10.55
N ALA A 216 17.16 5.14 9.31
CA ALA A 216 17.52 6.37 8.61
C ALA A 216 17.03 7.62 9.36
N MET A 217 15.77 7.61 9.82
CA MET A 217 15.22 8.67 10.68
C MET A 217 15.97 8.79 12.00
N ALA A 218 16.37 7.68 12.61
CA ALA A 218 17.14 7.70 13.85
C ALA A 218 18.51 8.39 13.67
N GLN A 219 19.18 8.17 12.54
CA GLN A 219 20.44 8.86 12.22
C GLN A 219 20.23 10.36 11.97
N LEU A 220 19.09 10.75 11.38
CA LEU A 220 18.78 12.15 11.08
C LEU A 220 18.27 12.95 12.28
N THR A 221 17.56 12.32 13.22
CA THR A 221 16.90 13.02 14.34
C THR A 221 17.44 12.66 15.72
N TYR A 222 18.36 11.69 15.81
CA TYR A 222 18.90 11.14 17.07
C TYR A 222 17.84 10.51 17.99
N LEU A 223 16.65 10.21 17.47
CA LEU A 223 15.60 9.50 18.20
C LEU A 223 15.66 8.00 17.86
N PRO A 224 15.40 7.08 18.80
CA PRO A 224 15.48 5.64 18.53
C PRO A 224 14.57 5.19 17.38
N ALA A 225 15.03 4.26 16.54
CA ALA A 225 14.23 3.72 15.43
C ALA A 225 12.81 3.24 15.84
N PRO A 226 12.61 2.56 17.00
CA PRO A 226 11.27 2.17 17.44
C PRO A 226 10.30 3.34 17.65
N PHE A 227 10.80 4.54 17.98
CA PHE A 227 9.98 5.74 18.10
C PHE A 227 9.32 6.09 16.76
N TRP A 228 10.11 6.15 15.69
CA TRP A 228 9.60 6.48 14.35
C TRP A 228 8.68 5.40 13.80
N ALA A 229 9.01 4.12 14.01
CA ALA A 229 8.10 3.02 13.67
C ALA A 229 6.75 3.14 14.40
N ALA A 230 6.73 3.51 15.68
CA ALA A 230 5.51 3.73 16.44
C ALA A 230 4.72 4.96 15.95
N VAL A 231 5.40 6.04 15.56
CA VAL A 231 4.75 7.22 14.96
C VAL A 231 4.05 6.84 13.65
N TRP A 232 4.73 6.16 12.74
CA TRP A 232 4.14 5.76 11.47
C TRP A 232 3.02 4.74 11.65
N MET A 233 3.16 3.81 12.59
CA MET A 233 2.05 2.94 13.00
C MET A 233 0.80 3.73 13.37
N ALA A 234 0.96 4.74 14.24
CA ALA A 234 -0.16 5.56 14.69
C ALA A 234 -0.82 6.30 13.52
N VAL A 235 0.00 6.80 12.59
CA VAL A 235 -0.49 7.42 11.33
C VAL A 235 -1.26 6.40 10.49
N SER A 236 -0.75 5.18 10.32
CA SER A 236 -1.41 4.14 9.53
C SER A 236 -2.75 3.71 10.12
N LEU A 237 -2.79 3.47 11.44
CA LEU A 237 -4.02 3.13 12.16
C LEU A 237 -5.04 4.29 12.11
N GLY A 238 -4.57 5.52 12.26
CA GLY A 238 -5.39 6.73 12.12
C GLY A 238 -5.98 6.86 10.72
N ALA A 239 -5.18 6.66 9.67
CA ALA A 239 -5.62 6.71 8.28
C ALA A 239 -6.68 5.63 7.98
N MET A 240 -6.45 4.40 8.46
CA MET A 240 -7.43 3.31 8.34
C MET A 240 -8.73 3.63 9.08
N TRP A 241 -8.65 4.16 10.31
CA TRP A 241 -9.80 4.56 11.11
C TRP A 241 -10.62 5.68 10.44
N LEU A 242 -9.95 6.71 9.91
CA LEU A 242 -10.59 7.80 9.16
C LEU A 242 -11.28 7.25 7.91
N GLY A 243 -10.61 6.35 7.18
CA GLY A 243 -11.17 5.72 6.00
C GLY A 243 -12.46 4.98 6.31
N LEU A 244 -12.46 4.13 7.33
CA LEU A 244 -13.64 3.39 7.79
C LEU A 244 -14.74 4.32 8.31
N SER A 245 -14.38 5.31 9.13
CA SER A 245 -15.31 6.28 9.72
C SER A 245 -16.07 7.07 8.65
N SER A 246 -15.38 7.45 7.56
CA SER A 246 -16.00 8.15 6.44
C SER A 246 -17.10 7.33 5.76
N ILE A 247 -16.91 6.00 5.67
CA ILE A 247 -17.86 5.06 5.06
C ILE A 247 -19.10 4.94 5.95
N VAL A 248 -18.90 4.80 7.27
CA VAL A 248 -19.99 4.67 8.25
C VAL A 248 -20.82 5.96 8.32
N ARG A 249 -20.18 7.13 8.46
CA ARG A 249 -20.86 8.43 8.55
C ARG A 249 -21.72 8.70 7.31
N ARG A 250 -21.18 8.44 6.12
CA ARG A 250 -21.92 8.64 4.86
C ARG A 250 -23.18 7.78 4.78
N ARG A 251 -23.12 6.52 5.22
CA ARG A 251 -24.29 5.63 5.20
C ARG A 251 -25.37 6.12 6.15
N ARG A 252 -25.01 6.61 7.34
CA ARG A 252 -25.96 7.24 8.28
C ARG A 252 -26.66 8.47 7.68
N LEU A 253 -25.91 9.31 6.97
CA LEU A 253 -26.47 10.49 6.29
C LEU A 253 -27.46 10.10 5.18
N VAL A 254 -27.14 9.08 4.39
CA VAL A 254 -28.06 8.58 3.35
C VAL A 254 -29.34 8.02 3.97
N THR A 255 -29.24 7.22 5.03
CA THR A 255 -30.44 6.71 5.72
C THR A 255 -31.29 7.80 6.35
N SER A 256 -30.68 8.88 6.87
CA SER A 256 -31.42 10.00 7.47
C SER A 256 -32.12 10.92 6.46
N ARG A 257 -31.68 10.91 5.19
CA ARG A 257 -32.23 11.76 4.11
C ARG A 257 -33.29 11.05 3.26
N SER A 258 -33.49 9.75 3.45
CA SER A 258 -34.62 9.04 2.83
C SER A 258 -35.91 9.55 3.47
N PRO A 259 -36.85 10.16 2.74
CA PRO A 259 -38.10 10.63 3.32
C PRO A 259 -38.89 9.44 3.84
N VAL A 260 -39.00 9.35 5.17
CA VAL A 260 -39.99 8.51 5.83
C VAL A 260 -41.33 9.22 5.58
N GLY A 261 -42.05 8.86 4.52
CA GLY A 261 -43.37 9.44 4.29
C GLY A 261 -43.90 9.36 2.87
N SER A 262 -44.51 8.23 2.53
CA SER A 262 -45.84 8.23 1.93
C SER A 262 -46.59 7.00 2.42
N LEU A 263 -47.00 7.04 3.69
CA LEU A 263 -48.23 6.36 4.09
C LEU A 263 -49.36 7.04 3.32
N SER A 264 -49.85 6.41 2.26
CA SER A 264 -51.21 6.65 1.79
C SER A 264 -52.03 5.42 2.12
N TYR A 265 -52.78 5.53 3.20
CA TYR A 265 -54.00 4.78 3.43
C TYR A 265 -54.93 4.97 2.21
N ARG A 266 -55.28 3.88 1.54
CA ARG A 266 -56.61 3.52 1.01
C ARG A 266 -56.49 2.37 0.02
#